data_AF-A0A949CH55-F1
#
_entry.id   AF-A0A949CH55-F1
#
_cell.length_a   1.000
_cell.length_b   1.000
_cell.length_c   1.000
_cell.angle_alpha   90.00
_cell.angle_beta   90.00
_cell.angle_gamma   90.00
#
_symmetry.space_group_name_H-M   'P 1'
#
loop_
_entity.id
_entity.type
_entity.pdbx_description
1 polymer ?
#
loop_
_entity_poly.entity_id
_entity_poly.type
_entity_poly.pdbx_seq_one_letter_code
_entity_poly.pdbx_strand_id
1 'polypeptide(L)'
;LTKSDLPGKPFHPERIYYYFCIHLKLVPQPAFIVDISSYWESKAAAIDAYQSQFVVGRESDPVPFLERFREEAAFWGKSIGRRYGEPFATKEPIALKDLDSLQ
;
A
#
# COMPACT_ATOMS: atom_id res chain seq x y z
N LEU A 1 14.88 6.22 25.40
CA LEU A 1 13.59 6.89 25.16
C LEU A 1 12.53 6.22 26.03
N THR A 2 12.29 6.73 27.24
CA THR A 2 11.33 6.14 28.21
C THR A 2 10.72 7.21 29.10
N LYS A 3 10.69 8.47 28.65
CA LYS A 3 10.07 9.60 29.35
C LYS A 3 9.01 10.21 28.45
N SER A 4 7.89 9.51 28.30
CA SER A 4 6.72 9.99 27.60
C SER A 4 5.52 9.70 28.48
N ASP A 5 4.67 10.70 28.70
CA ASP A 5 3.45 10.58 29.50
C ASP A 5 2.29 9.93 28.70
N LEU A 6 2.62 9.18 27.64
CA LEU A 6 1.62 8.48 26.84
C LEU A 6 0.96 7.38 27.68
N PRO A 7 -0.38 7.34 27.75
CA PRO A 7 -1.09 6.31 28.48
C PRO A 7 -0.87 4.94 27.82
N GLY A 8 -0.55 3.92 28.61
CA GLY A 8 -0.36 2.55 28.14
C GLY A 8 0.96 1.95 28.62
N LYS A 9 1.09 0.62 28.49
CA LYS A 9 2.38 -0.05 28.72
C LYS A 9 3.29 0.17 27.50
N PRO A 10 4.61 0.36 27.70
CA PRO A 10 5.55 0.35 26.58
C PRO A 10 5.36 -0.90 25.73
N PHE A 11 5.21 -0.69 24.42
CA PHE A 11 5.05 -1.76 23.45
C PHE A 11 6.11 -1.61 22.37
N HIS A 12 6.85 -2.68 22.14
CA HIS A 12 7.78 -2.76 21.02
C HIS A 12 7.09 -3.55 19.89
N PRO A 13 6.78 -2.91 18.76
CA PRO A 13 6.16 -3.62 17.63
C PRO A 13 7.13 -4.68 17.11
N GLU A 14 6.59 -5.85 16.77
CA GLU A 14 7.39 -6.96 16.25
C GLU A 14 7.89 -6.71 14.82
N ARG A 15 7.11 -5.95 14.02
CA ARG A 15 7.41 -5.63 12.62
C ARG A 15 6.98 -4.22 12.27
N ILE A 16 7.77 -3.56 11.41
CA ILE A 16 7.43 -2.26 10.83
C ILE A 16 7.46 -2.35 9.30
N TYR A 17 6.34 -2.02 8.67
CA TYR A 17 6.16 -1.96 7.22
C TYR A 17 5.80 -0.54 6.78
N TYR A 18 6.26 -0.17 5.58
CA TYR A 18 5.98 1.12 4.96
C TYR A 18 5.21 0.88 3.67
N TYR A 19 4.11 1.60 3.49
CA TYR A 19 3.40 1.69 2.21
C TYR A 19 3.93 2.87 1.40
N PHE A 20 3.73 2.84 0.10
CA PHE A 20 4.18 3.92 -0.78
C PHE A 20 3.09 4.95 -1.03
N CYS A 21 3.47 6.22 -0.94
CA CYS A 21 2.61 7.33 -1.28
C CYS A 21 2.75 7.69 -2.76
N ILE A 22 1.62 7.82 -3.43
CA ILE A 22 1.51 8.07 -4.88
C ILE A 22 2.09 9.41 -5.38
N HIS A 23 2.34 10.38 -4.48
CA HIS A 23 2.72 11.75 -4.86
C HIS A 23 4.23 11.97 -4.99
N LEU A 24 5.06 11.00 -4.57
CA LEU A 24 6.51 11.17 -4.55
C LEU A 24 7.18 10.93 -5.92
N LYS A 25 6.43 10.47 -6.94
CA LYS A 25 6.95 10.13 -8.29
C LYS A 25 8.22 9.26 -8.26
N LEU A 26 8.34 8.41 -7.22
CA LEU A 26 9.42 7.45 -7.07
C LEU A 26 8.94 6.10 -7.59
N VAL A 27 9.82 5.38 -8.28
CA VAL A 27 9.64 3.95 -8.56
C VAL A 27 10.50 3.19 -7.55
N PRO A 28 9.98 2.89 -6.35
CA PRO A 28 10.76 2.19 -5.32
C PRO A 28 10.98 0.73 -5.73
N GLN A 29 12.08 0.14 -5.27
CA GLN A 29 12.19 -1.31 -5.21
C GLN A 29 11.41 -1.79 -3.97
N PRO A 30 10.28 -2.50 -4.12
CA PRO A 30 9.56 -3.02 -2.96
C PRO A 30 10.36 -4.14 -2.30
N ALA A 31 10.20 -4.29 -0.98
CA ALA A 31 10.71 -5.44 -0.24
C ALA A 31 9.85 -6.69 -0.52
N PHE A 32 8.54 -6.50 -0.68
CA PHE A 32 7.59 -7.53 -1.08
C PHE A 32 6.32 -6.88 -1.65
N ILE A 33 5.52 -7.65 -2.37
CA ILE A 33 4.23 -7.23 -2.93
C ILE A 33 3.17 -8.20 -2.43
N VAL A 34 2.04 -7.66 -1.98
CA VAL A 34 0.89 -8.43 -1.53
C VAL A 34 -0.13 -8.52 -2.66
N ASP A 35 -0.60 -9.71 -2.99
CA ASP A 35 -1.74 -9.90 -3.90
C ASP A 35 -3.01 -9.35 -3.24
N ILE A 36 -3.56 -8.29 -3.83
CA ILE A 36 -4.81 -7.66 -3.37
C ILE A 36 -5.95 -7.89 -4.35
N SER A 37 -5.84 -8.86 -5.25
CA SER A 37 -6.80 -9.09 -6.34
C SER A 37 -8.23 -9.30 -5.83
N SER A 38 -8.39 -10.04 -4.72
CA SER A 38 -9.69 -10.28 -4.08
C SER A 38 -10.21 -9.09 -3.25
N TYR A 39 -9.36 -8.10 -2.96
CA TYR A 39 -9.68 -6.96 -2.08
C TYR A 39 -9.79 -5.63 -2.82
N TRP A 40 -9.53 -5.63 -4.13
CA TRP A 40 -9.53 -4.43 -4.96
C TRP A 40 -10.84 -3.63 -4.85
N GLU A 41 -11.99 -4.29 -4.94
CA GLU A 41 -13.29 -3.61 -4.88
C GLU A 41 -13.51 -2.92 -3.53
N SER A 42 -13.13 -3.56 -2.42
CA SER A 42 -13.21 -2.96 -1.08
C SER A 42 -12.27 -1.77 -0.93
N LYS A 43 -11.05 -1.87 -1.48
CA LYS A 43 -10.09 -0.76 -1.50
C LYS A 43 -10.62 0.42 -2.31
N ALA A 44 -11.18 0.15 -3.49
CA ALA A 44 -11.76 1.16 -4.37
C ALA A 44 -12.92 1.89 -3.70
N ALA A 45 -13.83 1.15 -3.05
CA ALA A 45 -14.94 1.74 -2.30
C ALA A 45 -14.46 2.60 -1.11
N ALA A 46 -13.42 2.17 -0.40
CA ALA A 46 -12.85 2.94 0.71
C ALA A 46 -12.20 4.25 0.23
N ILE A 47 -11.55 4.26 -0.93
CA ILE A 47 -10.98 5.47 -1.53
C ILE A 47 -12.10 6.42 -1.99
N ASP A 48 -13.13 5.88 -2.65
CA ASP A 48 -14.26 6.66 -3.17
C ASP A 48 -15.07 7.35 -2.07
N ALA A 49 -15.14 6.76 -0.87
CA ALA A 49 -15.81 7.35 0.28
C ALA A 49 -15.29 8.76 0.66
N TYR A 50 -14.05 9.11 0.31
CA TYR A 50 -13.44 10.41 0.58
C TYR A 50 -13.64 11.42 -0.56
N GLN A 51 -14.88 11.57 -1.03
CA GLN A 51 -15.21 12.45 -2.17
C GLN A 51 -14.74 13.89 -2.00
N SER A 52 -14.73 14.43 -0.77
CA SER A 52 -14.25 15.79 -0.50
C SER A 52 -12.75 15.99 -0.76
N GLN A 53 -11.96 14.91 -0.79
CA GLN A 53 -10.52 14.96 -1.06
C GLN A 53 -10.20 14.83 -2.55
N PHE A 54 -11.09 14.17 -3.32
CA PHE A 54 -10.78 13.72 -4.68
C PHE A 54 -11.74 14.21 -5.78
N VAL A 55 -12.94 14.66 -5.41
CA VAL A 55 -14.03 15.02 -6.35
C VAL A 55 -14.42 16.49 -6.23
N VAL A 56 -14.52 17.02 -5.01
CA VAL A 56 -15.03 18.38 -4.77
C VAL A 56 -13.90 19.42 -4.86
N GLY A 57 -13.99 20.34 -5.83
CA GLY A 57 -13.16 21.56 -5.88
C GLY A 57 -11.78 21.44 -6.53
N ARG A 58 -11.49 20.35 -7.26
CA ARG A 58 -10.27 20.23 -8.08
C ARG A 58 -10.60 20.35 -9.57
N GLU A 59 -9.71 21.01 -10.32
CA GLU A 59 -9.75 20.99 -11.79
C GLU A 59 -9.76 19.54 -12.28
N SER A 60 -10.52 19.27 -13.34
CA SER A 60 -10.64 17.90 -13.87
C SER A 60 -9.29 17.43 -14.39
N ASP A 61 -8.58 16.66 -13.58
CA ASP A 61 -7.49 15.83 -14.07
C ASP A 61 -8.04 14.95 -15.22
N PRO A 62 -7.30 14.81 -16.33
CA PRO A 62 -7.77 14.01 -17.47
C PRO A 62 -7.95 12.53 -17.14
N VAL A 63 -7.30 12.05 -16.06
CA VAL A 63 -7.47 10.69 -15.54
C VAL A 63 -8.07 10.76 -14.13
N PRO A 64 -9.25 10.13 -13.90
CA PRO A 64 -9.84 10.01 -12.57
C PRO A 64 -8.85 9.48 -11.53
N PHE A 65 -8.89 10.04 -10.32
CA PHE A 65 -7.97 9.64 -9.25
C PHE A 65 -8.03 8.14 -8.97
N LEU A 66 -9.22 7.55 -8.87
CA LEU A 66 -9.41 6.12 -8.64
C LEU A 66 -8.82 5.25 -9.75
N GLU A 67 -8.85 5.71 -11.00
CA GLU A 67 -8.28 4.99 -12.14
C GLU A 67 -6.76 4.91 -12.02
N ARG A 68 -6.09 5.97 -11.56
CA ARG A 68 -4.64 5.95 -11.29
C ARG A 68 -4.25 4.91 -10.24
N PHE A 69 -5.02 4.78 -9.15
CA PHE A 69 -4.78 3.72 -8.15
C PHE A 69 -4.94 2.33 -8.74
N ARG A 70 -5.91 2.17 -9.65
CA ARG A 70 -6.16 0.89 -10.31
C ARG A 70 -5.00 0.51 -11.21
N GLU A 71 -4.50 1.45 -11.99
CA GLU A 71 -3.34 1.26 -12.86
C GLU A 71 -2.09 0.90 -12.06
N GLU A 72 -1.84 1.60 -10.95
CA GLU A 72 -0.71 1.31 -10.07
C GLU A 72 -0.83 -0.07 -9.42
N ALA A 73 -2.00 -0.42 -8.89
CA ALA A 73 -2.25 -1.75 -8.36
C ALA A 73 -2.08 -2.83 -9.45
N ALA A 74 -2.53 -2.57 -10.67
CA ALA A 74 -2.36 -3.50 -11.79
C ALA A 74 -0.89 -3.64 -12.21
N PHE A 75 -0.12 -2.57 -12.19
CA PHE A 75 1.32 -2.58 -12.47
C PHE A 75 2.07 -3.50 -11.49
N TRP A 76 1.85 -3.34 -10.18
CA TRP A 76 2.48 -4.18 -9.17
C TRP A 76 1.91 -5.59 -9.13
N GLY A 77 0.63 -5.78 -9.44
CA GLY A 77 0.05 -7.12 -9.61
C GLY A 77 0.78 -7.86 -10.72
N LYS A 78 0.95 -7.20 -11.88
CA LYS A 78 1.62 -7.79 -13.04
C LYS A 78 3.05 -8.23 -12.76
N SER A 79 3.80 -7.50 -11.92
CA SER A 79 5.19 -7.87 -11.61
C SER A 79 5.32 -9.16 -10.78
N ILE A 80 4.24 -9.61 -10.13
CA ILE A 80 4.15 -10.91 -9.43
C ILE A 80 3.15 -11.88 -10.08
N GLY A 81 2.74 -11.62 -11.33
CA GLY A 81 1.81 -12.49 -12.06
C GLY A 81 0.36 -12.50 -11.52
N ARG A 82 -0.06 -11.46 -10.81
CA ARG A 82 -1.40 -11.27 -10.25
C ARG A 82 -2.15 -10.12 -10.91
N ARG A 83 -3.46 -10.00 -10.65
CA ARG A 83 -4.28 -8.93 -11.24
C ARG A 83 -3.99 -7.58 -10.60
N TYR A 84 -3.93 -7.56 -9.27
CA TYR A 84 -3.64 -6.37 -8.48
C TYR A 84 -2.66 -6.71 -7.37
N GLY A 85 -1.69 -5.83 -7.14
CA GLY A 85 -0.66 -5.99 -6.13
C GLY A 85 -0.43 -4.68 -5.37
N GLU A 86 -0.06 -4.79 -4.11
CA GLU A 86 0.33 -3.65 -3.28
C GLU A 86 1.77 -3.81 -2.78
N PRO A 87 2.68 -2.89 -3.16
CA PRO A 87 4.07 -2.94 -2.74
C PRO A 87 4.27 -2.43 -1.31
N PHE A 88 5.15 -3.09 -0.57
CA PHE A 88 5.57 -2.65 0.76
C PHE A 88 7.10 -2.61 0.87
N ALA A 89 7.60 -1.71 1.72
CA ALA A 89 8.98 -1.69 2.15
C ALA A 89 9.11 -2.07 3.62
N THR A 90 10.28 -2.55 3.99
CA THR A 90 10.70 -2.72 5.38
C THR A 90 12.21 -2.56 5.46
N LYS A 91 12.71 -2.19 6.63
CA LYS A 91 14.16 -2.19 6.93
C LYS A 91 14.62 -3.53 7.49
N GLU A 92 13.68 -4.39 7.87
CA GLU A 92 13.94 -5.65 8.55
C GLU A 92 13.93 -6.80 7.54
N PRO A 93 14.80 -7.82 7.69
CA PRO A 93 14.74 -9.00 6.84
C PRO A 93 13.39 -9.73 6.93
N ILE A 94 12.91 -10.21 5.78
CA ILE A 94 11.72 -11.03 5.68
C ILE A 94 12.15 -12.49 5.79
N ALA A 95 11.69 -13.15 6.84
CA ALA A 95 11.94 -14.57 7.03
C ALA A 95 10.89 -15.37 6.24
N LEU A 96 11.33 -16.37 5.49
CA LEU A 96 10.47 -17.36 4.85
C LEU A 96 10.60 -18.68 5.58
N LYS A 97 9.49 -19.43 5.67
CA LYS A 97 9.47 -20.74 6.31
C LYS A 97 10.13 -21.80 5.42
N ASP A 98 9.88 -21.71 4.11
CA ASP A 98 10.29 -22.65 3.08
C ASP A 98 10.27 -21.95 1.71
N LEU A 99 10.73 -22.65 0.66
CA LEU A 99 10.73 -22.12 -0.71
C LEU A 99 9.33 -22.08 -1.34
N ASP A 100 8.39 -22.90 -0.87
CA ASP A 100 6.99 -22.89 -1.35
C ASP A 100 6.27 -21.58 -1.00
N SER A 101 6.81 -20.85 -0.02
CA SER A 101 6.36 -19.50 0.34
C SER A 101 6.68 -18.43 -0.73
N LEU A 102 7.50 -18.75 -1.73
CA LEU A 102 7.76 -17.88 -2.89
C LEU A 102 6.67 -18.12 -3.93
N GLN A 103 5.79 -17.14 -4.13
CA GLN A 103 4.62 -17.22 -5.01
C GLN A 103 4.65 -16.24 -6.16
#